data_AF-A0A8J3IEF4-F1
#
_entry.id   AF-A0A8J3IEF4-F1
#
_cell.length_a   1.000
_cell.length_b   1.000
_cell.length_c   1.000
_cell.angle_alpha   90.00
_cell.angle_beta   90.00
_cell.angle_gamma   90.00
#
_symmetry.space_group_name_H-M   'P 1'
#
loop_
_entity.id
_entity.type
_entity.pdbx_description
1 polymer ?
#
loop_
_entity_poly.entity_id
_entity_poly.type
_entity_poly.pdbx_seq_one_letter_code
_entity_poly.pdbx_strand_id
1 'polypeptide(L)'
;MMGLKERAFAPCVAVSLEELVPQDHFSRHLQKVLDLSFVYDLVHESYAAVGRPSVDPVVFFKLQLVMFFEDIRSERLLMRQVADRLSVRWYMGYD
;
A
#
# COMPACT_ATOMS: atom_id res chain seq x y z
N MET A 1 29.67 -9.67 -23.93
CA MET A 1 30.56 -9.75 -22.75
C MET A 1 29.68 -9.62 -21.50
N MET A 2 29.92 -10.39 -20.44
CA MET A 2 29.06 -10.40 -19.24
C MET A 2 29.38 -9.18 -18.36
N GLY A 3 28.39 -8.34 -18.05
CA GLY A 3 28.60 -7.18 -17.16
C GLY A 3 28.64 -7.62 -15.69
N LEU A 4 29.71 -7.28 -14.99
CA LEU A 4 29.79 -7.42 -13.53
C LEU A 4 29.28 -6.13 -12.88
N LYS A 5 28.29 -6.25 -11.98
CA LYS A 5 27.76 -5.12 -11.22
C LYS A 5 28.14 -5.28 -9.75
N GLU A 6 28.97 -4.38 -9.24
CA GLU A 6 29.20 -4.24 -7.81
C GLU A 6 28.00 -3.57 -7.13
N ARG A 7 27.68 -4.03 -5.91
CA ARG A 7 26.60 -3.45 -5.11
C ARG A 7 27.14 -2.23 -4.36
N ALA A 8 26.86 -1.04 -4.89
CA ALA A 8 27.13 0.22 -4.22
C ALA A 8 25.78 0.91 -3.90
N PHE A 9 25.59 1.30 -2.64
CA PHE A 9 24.39 2.00 -2.18
C PHE A 9 24.78 3.43 -1.78
N ALA A 10 24.41 4.41 -2.61
CA ALA A 10 24.50 5.81 -2.22
C ALA A 10 23.32 6.15 -1.29
N PRO A 11 23.49 7.11 -0.34
CA PRO A 11 22.37 7.61 0.45
C PRO A 11 21.28 8.18 -0.47
N CYS A 12 20.03 7.74 -0.32
CA CYS A 12 18.90 8.41 -0.94
C CYS A 12 18.59 9.68 -0.15
N VAL A 13 18.91 10.84 -0.71
CA VAL A 13 18.53 12.14 -0.13
C VAL A 13 17.25 12.60 -0.82
N ALA A 14 16.16 12.71 -0.05
CA ALA A 14 14.85 13.25 -0.46
C ALA A 14 14.19 12.53 -1.65
N VAL A 15 13.85 11.25 -1.48
CA VAL A 15 13.12 10.48 -2.50
C VAL A 15 11.70 10.21 -2.03
N SER A 16 10.71 10.51 -2.86
CA SER A 16 9.29 10.24 -2.60
C SER A 16 8.85 8.91 -3.22
N LEU A 17 7.95 8.18 -2.56
CA LEU A 17 7.27 7.03 -3.20
C LEU A 17 6.55 7.41 -4.50
N GLU A 18 6.12 8.66 -4.65
CA GLU A 18 5.48 9.14 -5.87
C GLU A 18 6.42 9.03 -7.09
N GLU A 19 7.73 9.20 -6.88
CA GLU A 19 8.76 9.09 -7.92
C GLU A 19 9.22 7.64 -8.11
N LEU A 20 9.25 6.85 -7.02
CA LEU A 20 9.73 5.47 -7.05
C LEU A 20 8.72 4.49 -7.65
N VAL A 21 7.42 4.76 -7.51
CA VAL A 21 6.36 3.87 -7.99
C VAL A 21 6.00 4.23 -9.43
N PRO A 22 6.19 3.32 -10.41
CA PRO A 22 5.91 3.57 -11.82
C PRO A 22 4.50 4.12 -12.05
N GLN A 23 4.36 5.07 -12.99
CA GLN A 23 3.10 5.75 -13.27
C GLN A 23 2.03 4.85 -13.89
N ASP A 24 2.45 3.75 -14.52
CA ASP A 24 1.63 2.70 -15.11
C ASP A 24 1.38 1.51 -14.15
N HIS A 25 1.85 1.59 -12.90
CA HIS A 25 1.64 0.52 -11.92
C HIS A 25 0.15 0.29 -11.63
N PHE A 26 -0.26 -0.99 -11.51
CA PHE A 26 -1.65 -1.39 -11.29
C PHE A 26 -2.32 -0.66 -10.11
N SER A 27 -1.63 -0.49 -8.99
CA SER A 27 -2.18 0.24 -7.82
C SER A 27 -2.62 1.68 -8.13
N ARG A 28 -1.94 2.36 -9.07
CA ARG A 28 -2.34 3.71 -9.50
C ARG A 28 -3.61 3.68 -10.32
N HIS A 29 -3.76 2.67 -11.18
CA HIS A 29 -5.00 2.45 -11.91
C HIS A 29 -6.15 2.15 -10.94
N LEU A 30 -5.92 1.25 -9.97
CA LEU A 30 -6.92 0.89 -8.97
C LEU A 30 -7.36 2.09 -8.13
N GLN A 31 -6.43 2.95 -7.67
CA GLN A 31 -6.77 4.16 -6.92
C GLN A 31 -7.60 5.17 -7.75
N LYS A 32 -7.36 5.26 -9.06
CA LYS A 32 -8.11 6.17 -9.94
C LYS A 32 -9.52 5.68 -10.22
N VAL A 33 -9.71 4.37 -10.31
CA VAL A 33 -10.99 3.77 -10.72
C VAL A 33 -11.92 3.51 -9.54
N LEU A 34 -11.35 3.21 -8.36
CA LEU A 34 -12.12 2.82 -7.19
C LEU A 34 -11.96 3.86 -6.07
N ASP A 35 -12.99 4.69 -5.90
CA ASP A 35 -13.12 5.55 -4.72
C ASP A 35 -13.71 4.73 -3.56
N LEU A 36 -12.97 4.66 -2.46
CA LEU A 36 -13.36 3.95 -1.24
C LEU A 36 -13.88 4.89 -0.15
N SER A 37 -14.11 6.18 -0.47
CA SER A 37 -14.64 7.16 0.49
C SER A 37 -15.95 6.71 1.16
N PHE A 38 -16.80 5.99 0.44
CA PHE A 38 -18.06 5.42 0.95
C PHE A 38 -17.87 4.44 2.12
N VAL A 39 -16.67 3.88 2.30
CA VAL A 39 -16.39 2.91 3.37
C VAL A 39 -16.57 3.56 4.74
N TYR A 40 -16.22 4.84 4.90
CA TYR A 40 -16.35 5.54 6.18
C TYR A 40 -17.81 5.53 6.67
N ASP A 41 -18.77 5.79 5.79
CA ASP A 41 -20.19 5.77 6.12
C ASP A 41 -20.68 4.35 6.45
N LEU A 42 -20.19 3.34 5.72
CA LEU A 42 -20.59 1.94 5.93
C LEU A 42 -20.17 1.39 7.28
N VAL A 43 -19.00 1.77 7.77
CA VAL A 43 -18.41 1.20 9.00
C VAL A 43 -18.50 2.12 10.20
N HIS A 44 -19.13 3.29 10.06
CA HIS A 44 -19.23 4.32 11.10
C HIS A 44 -19.63 3.74 12.47
N GLU A 45 -20.72 2.97 12.50
CA GLU A 45 -21.24 2.36 13.73
C GLU A 45 -20.33 1.28 14.34
N SER A 46 -19.37 0.76 13.58
CA SER A 46 -18.39 -0.23 14.05
C SER A 46 -17.13 0.40 14.65
N TYR A 47 -16.95 1.72 14.50
CA TYR A 47 -15.78 2.45 14.99
C TYR A 47 -16.18 3.34 16.17
N ALA A 48 -15.45 3.21 17.28
CA ALA A 48 -15.67 4.08 18.44
C ALA A 48 -15.12 5.49 18.18
N ALA A 49 -15.88 6.51 18.57
CA ALA A 49 -15.44 7.90 18.49
C ALA A 49 -14.28 8.24 19.46
N VAL A 50 -14.10 7.46 20.52
CA VAL A 50 -13.09 7.67 21.56
C VAL A 50 -12.40 6.35 21.89
N GLY A 51 -11.08 6.39 22.03
CA GLY A 51 -10.27 5.23 22.42
C GLY A 51 -8.93 5.20 21.71
N ARG A 52 -8.31 4.01 21.69
CA ARG A 52 -7.10 3.77 20.89
C ARG A 52 -7.47 3.77 19.40
N PRO A 53 -6.80 4.58 18.56
CA PRO A 53 -7.02 4.54 17.12
C PRO A 53 -6.79 3.13 16.55
N SER A 54 -7.80 2.61 15.86
CA SER A 54 -7.71 1.43 15.01
C SER A 54 -7.06 1.79 13.66
N VAL A 55 -6.83 0.77 12.83
CA VAL A 55 -6.40 0.98 11.43
C VAL A 55 -7.48 1.77 10.70
N ASP A 56 -7.09 2.69 9.82
CA ASP A 56 -8.03 3.41 8.97
C ASP A 56 -8.86 2.42 8.12
N PRO A 57 -10.19 2.57 8.07
CA PRO A 57 -11.04 1.59 7.42
C PRO A 57 -10.80 1.53 5.89
N VAL A 58 -10.49 2.65 5.24
CA VAL A 58 -10.13 2.65 3.81
C VAL A 58 -8.83 1.89 3.60
N VAL A 59 -7.81 2.09 4.46
CA VAL A 59 -6.56 1.32 4.42
C VAL A 59 -6.83 -0.17 4.61
N PHE A 60 -7.70 -0.54 5.56
CA PHE A 60 -8.09 -1.94 5.75
C PHE A 60 -8.69 -2.55 4.48
N PHE A 61 -9.64 -1.88 3.82
CA PHE A 61 -10.21 -2.40 2.57
C PHE A 61 -9.21 -2.42 1.42
N LYS A 62 -8.30 -1.45 1.32
CA LYS A 62 -7.19 -1.48 0.36
C LYS A 62 -6.29 -2.71 0.56
N LEU A 63 -6.01 -3.08 1.81
CA LEU A 63 -5.28 -4.30 2.15
C LEU A 63 -6.00 -5.56 1.68
N GLN A 64 -7.33 -5.62 1.86
CA GLN A 64 -8.14 -6.74 1.38
C GLN A 64 -8.13 -6.84 -0.15
N LEU A 65 -8.19 -5.70 -0.85
CA LEU A 65 -8.08 -5.67 -2.32
C LEU A 65 -6.72 -6.16 -2.81
N VAL A 66 -5.63 -5.75 -2.17
CA VAL A 66 -4.28 -6.25 -2.51
C VAL A 66 -4.22 -7.76 -2.31
N MET A 67 -4.73 -8.28 -1.18
CA MET A 67 -4.82 -9.72 -0.95
C MET A 67 -5.59 -10.45 -2.05
N PHE A 68 -6.73 -9.88 -2.47
CA PHE A 68 -7.58 -10.46 -3.51
C PHE A 68 -6.92 -10.46 -4.89
N PHE A 69 -6.41 -9.31 -5.35
CA PHE A 69 -5.83 -9.17 -6.69
C PHE A 69 -4.52 -9.92 -6.87
N GLU A 70 -3.77 -10.13 -5.77
CA GLU A 70 -2.47 -10.79 -5.80
C GLU A 70 -2.53 -12.25 -5.31
N ASP A 71 -3.74 -12.79 -5.10
CA ASP A 71 -4.00 -14.15 -4.60
C ASP A 71 -3.21 -14.49 -3.33
N ILE A 72 -3.09 -13.52 -2.42
CA ILE A 72 -2.44 -13.72 -1.12
C ILE A 72 -3.48 -14.29 -0.15
N ARG A 73 -3.18 -15.47 0.39
CA ARG A 73 -4.10 -16.20 1.29
C ARG A 73 -3.84 -15.97 2.77
N SER A 74 -2.83 -15.16 3.13
CA SER A 74 -2.41 -14.96 4.52
C SER A 74 -2.17 -13.47 4.81
N GLU A 75 -2.87 -12.94 5.81
CA GLU A 75 -2.67 -11.57 6.28
C GLU A 75 -1.24 -11.37 6.82
N ARG A 76 -0.62 -12.39 7.43
CA ARG A 76 0.77 -12.29 7.89
C ARG A 76 1.74 -12.16 6.72
N LEU A 77 1.47 -12.85 5.61
CA LEU A 77 2.25 -12.70 4.39
C LEU A 77 2.01 -11.33 3.76
N LEU A 78 0.75 -10.87 3.70
CA LEU A 78 0.41 -9.52 3.24
C LEU A 78 1.21 -8.47 4.01
N MET A 79 1.19 -8.50 5.35
CA MET A 79 1.93 -7.51 6.16
C MET A 79 3.44 -7.49 5.88
N ARG A 80 4.06 -8.65 5.60
CA ARG A 80 5.46 -8.71 5.17
C ARG A 80 5.66 -8.05 3.80
N GLN A 81 4.75 -8.32 2.86
CA GLN A 81 4.81 -7.71 1.54
C GLN A 81 4.58 -6.20 1.60
N VAL A 82 3.68 -5.70 2.45
CA VAL A 82 3.51 -4.26 2.70
C VAL A 82 4.80 -3.66 3.25
N ALA A 83 5.48 -4.35 4.17
CA ALA A 83 6.73 -3.88 4.73
C ALA A 83 7.83 -3.72 3.67
N ASP A 84 7.87 -4.59 2.66
CA ASP A 84 8.96 -4.62 1.68
C ASP A 84 8.63 -3.90 0.35
N ARG A 85 7.35 -3.80 -0.03
CA ARG A 85 6.92 -3.32 -1.37
C ARG A 85 6.46 -1.87 -1.36
N LEU A 86 7.27 -1.01 -1.98
CA LEU A 86 7.00 0.42 -2.12
C LEU A 86 5.66 0.74 -2.81
N SER A 87 5.29 -0.02 -3.84
CA SER A 87 4.02 0.24 -4.56
C SER A 87 2.78 -0.06 -3.75
N VAL A 88 2.88 -1.00 -2.80
CA VAL A 88 1.79 -1.37 -1.90
C VAL A 88 1.67 -0.32 -0.79
N ARG A 89 2.79 0.16 -0.24
CA ARG A 89 2.82 1.30 0.71
C ARG A 89 2.25 2.58 0.10
N TRP A 90 2.67 2.89 -1.12
CA TRP A 90 2.14 4.03 -1.89
C TRP A 90 0.62 3.95 -2.04
N TYR A 91 0.08 2.77 -2.37
CA TYR A 91 -1.37 2.59 -2.50
C TYR A 91 -2.13 2.86 -1.20
N MET A 92 -1.52 2.54 -0.06
CA MET A 92 -2.07 2.79 1.28
C MET A 92 -1.92 4.25 1.73
N GLY A 93 -1.07 5.03 1.07
CA GLY A 93 -0.75 6.39 1.48
C GLY A 93 0.26 6.47 2.63
N TYR A 94 1.11 5.45 2.77
CA TYR A 94 2.23 5.46 3.72
C TYR A 94 3.55 5.62 2.95
N ASP A 95 4.43 6.51 3.44
CA ASP A 95 5.81 6.71 2.95
C ASP A 95 6.76 5.74 3.70
#